data_AF-A0A439W918-F1
#
_entry.id   AF-A0A439W918-F1
#
_cell.length_a   1.000
_cell.length_b   1.000
_cell.length_c   1.000
_cell.angle_alpha   90.00
_cell.angle_beta   90.00
_cell.angle_gamma   90.00
#
_symmetry.space_group_name_H-M   'P 1'
#
loop_
_entity.id
_entity.type
_entity.pdbx_description
1 polymer ?
#
loop_
_entity_poly.entity_id
_entity_poly.type
_entity_poly.pdbx_seq_one_letter_code
_entity_poly.pdbx_strand_id
1 'polypeptide(L)'
;MRPDTSHWRDNASYDYFDTLPIEGLAWECLRRHEPYQRHYQALLTARAEKAPFHPETQRLWGLRFPGQAGFVRLGARRFLVA
;
A
#
# COMPACT_ATOMS: atom_id res chain seq x y z
N MET A 1 2.11 -1.47 -14.70
CA MET A 1 1.89 -0.17 -14.02
C MET A 1 3.22 0.47 -13.67
N ARG A 2 4.03 0.84 -14.66
CA ARG A 2 5.21 1.68 -14.40
C ARG A 2 4.72 3.13 -14.49
N PRO A 3 4.72 3.91 -13.39
CA PRO A 3 4.41 5.33 -13.49
C PRO A 3 5.43 6.01 -14.40
N ASP A 4 5.01 7.06 -15.08
CA ASP A 4 5.97 7.98 -15.67
C ASP A 4 6.76 8.66 -14.53
N THR A 5 8.08 8.56 -14.60
CA THR A 5 9.01 9.15 -13.63
C THR A 5 9.94 10.16 -14.27
N SER A 6 9.64 10.60 -15.50
CA SER A 6 10.40 11.64 -16.21
C SER A 6 10.50 12.94 -15.40
N HIS A 7 9.46 13.25 -14.63
CA HIS A 7 9.34 14.43 -13.78
C HIS A 7 9.83 14.23 -12.33
N TRP A 8 10.71 13.26 -12.04
CA TRP A 8 11.11 12.95 -10.66
C TRP A 8 11.80 14.10 -9.89
N ARG A 9 12.31 15.12 -10.60
CA ARG A 9 12.93 16.33 -10.01
C ARG A 9 11.98 17.50 -9.88
N ASP A 10 10.79 17.41 -10.46
CA ASP A 10 9.76 18.42 -10.34
C ASP A 10 9.03 18.21 -9.02
N ASN A 11 9.15 19.18 -8.12
CA ASN A 11 8.53 19.09 -6.80
C ASN A 11 7.00 19.08 -6.90
N ALA A 12 6.42 19.87 -7.82
CA ALA A 12 4.97 19.96 -7.99
C ALA A 12 4.33 18.61 -8.39
N SER A 13 5.11 17.75 -9.07
CA SER A 13 4.70 16.38 -9.41
C SER A 13 4.49 15.48 -8.18
N TYR A 14 4.90 15.90 -6.98
CA TYR A 14 4.76 15.18 -5.73
C TYR A 14 3.86 15.88 -4.70
N ASP A 15 3.32 17.08 -4.97
CA ASP A 15 2.46 17.81 -4.01
C ASP A 15 1.28 16.96 -3.50
N TYR A 16 0.75 16.06 -4.33
CA TYR A 16 -0.35 15.19 -3.92
C TYR A 16 0.06 14.16 -2.84
N PHE A 17 1.35 13.84 -2.69
CA PHE A 17 1.83 12.90 -1.66
C PHE A 17 1.50 13.40 -0.26
N ASP A 18 1.48 14.71 -0.03
CA ASP A 18 1.13 15.33 1.24
C ASP A 18 -0.35 15.12 1.61
N THR A 19 -1.18 14.76 0.62
CA THR A 19 -2.62 14.53 0.79
C THR A 19 -2.97 13.04 0.86
N LEU A 20 -2.01 12.15 0.58
CA LEU A 20 -2.29 10.72 0.55
C LEU A 20 -2.50 10.17 1.97
N PRO A 21 -3.49 9.29 2.17
CA PRO A 21 -3.51 8.47 3.37
C PRO A 21 -2.34 7.49 3.34
N ILE A 22 -2.03 6.87 4.48
CA ILE A 22 -0.84 6.01 4.64
C ILE A 22 -0.84 4.86 3.62
N GLU A 23 -2.00 4.26 3.36
CA GLU A 23 -2.17 3.22 2.35
C GLU A 23 -1.89 3.71 0.93
N GLY A 24 -2.24 4.96 0.63
CA GLY A 24 -1.95 5.61 -0.65
C GLY A 24 -0.45 5.81 -0.82
N LEU A 25 0.22 6.34 0.20
CA LEU A 25 1.67 6.50 0.20
C LEU A 25 2.39 5.15 0.05
N ALA A 26 1.97 4.13 0.79
CA ALA A 26 2.52 2.78 0.70
C ALA A 26 2.36 2.20 -0.72
N TRP A 27 1.18 2.40 -1.33
CA TRP A 27 0.93 1.98 -2.70
C TRP A 27 1.81 2.70 -3.73
N GLU A 28 2.00 4.02 -3.57
CA GLU A 28 2.87 4.81 -4.43
C GLU A 28 4.33 4.34 -4.39
N CYS A 29 4.82 3.97 -3.20
CA CYS A 29 6.13 3.36 -3.03
C CYS A 29 6.21 1.98 -3.69
N LEU A 30 5.23 1.11 -3.44
CA LEU A 30 5.21 -0.26 -3.96
C LEU A 30 5.18 -0.29 -5.49
N ARG A 31 4.31 0.51 -6.12
CA ARG A 31 4.18 0.52 -7.59
C ARG A 31 5.41 1.09 -8.32
N ARG A 32 6.28 1.85 -7.63
CA ARG A 32 7.58 2.33 -8.16
C ARG A 32 8.72 1.34 -7.95
N HIS A 33 8.56 0.33 -7.12
CA HIS A 33 9.59 -0.67 -6.84
C HIS A 33 9.76 -1.62 -8.03
N GLU A 34 10.94 -1.63 -8.66
CA GLU A 34 11.21 -2.40 -9.89
C GLU A 34 10.96 -3.92 -9.72
N PRO A 35 11.39 -4.59 -8.63
CA PRO A 35 11.04 -5.99 -8.41
C PRO A 35 9.53 -6.26 -8.35
N TYR A 36 8.75 -5.34 -7.78
CA TYR A 36 7.29 -5.46 -7.76
C TYR A 36 6.71 -5.29 -9.17
N GLN A 37 7.21 -4.32 -9.94
CA GLN A 37 6.79 -4.12 -11.33
C GLN A 37 7.03 -5.36 -12.20
N ARG A 38 8.20 -6.00 -12.06
CA ARG A 38 8.52 -7.25 -12.77
C ARG A 38 7.60 -8.39 -12.35
N HIS A 39 7.35 -8.55 -11.05
CA HIS A 39 6.40 -9.54 -10.55
C HIS A 39 5.01 -9.30 -11.14
N TYR A 40 4.50 -8.08 -11.07
CA TYR A 40 3.18 -7.74 -11.60
C TYR A 40 3.07 -7.95 -13.12
N GLN A 41 4.13 -7.64 -13.88
CA GLN A 41 4.17 -7.98 -15.31
C GLN A 41 4.08 -9.48 -15.55
N ALA A 42 4.77 -10.31 -14.76
CA ALA A 42 4.66 -11.77 -14.88
C ALA A 42 3.23 -12.26 -14.64
N LEU A 43 2.50 -11.66 -13.69
CA LEU A 43 1.09 -11.97 -13.44
C LEU A 43 0.19 -11.60 -14.63
N LEU A 44 0.41 -10.43 -15.24
CA LEU A 44 -0.32 -10.01 -16.44
C LEU A 44 -0.07 -10.95 -17.62
N THR A 45 1.18 -11.34 -17.84
CA THR A 45 1.56 -12.31 -18.88
C THR A 45 0.87 -13.66 -18.66
N ALA A 46 0.75 -14.10 -17.40
CA ALA A 46 0.07 -15.34 -17.02
C ALA A 46 -1.46 -15.21 -16.94
N ARG A 47 -2.05 -14.02 -17.14
CA ARG A 47 -3.47 -13.71 -16.91
C ARG A 47 -3.97 -14.10 -15.52
N ALA A 48 -3.10 -13.94 -14.52
CA ALA A 48 -3.35 -14.32 -13.13
C ALA A 48 -3.55 -13.08 -12.22
N GLU A 49 -3.71 -11.89 -12.79
CA GLU A 49 -3.78 -10.63 -12.04
C GLU A 49 -5.02 -10.51 -11.14
N LYS A 50 -6.08 -11.26 -11.45
CA LYS A 50 -7.30 -11.34 -10.64
C LYS A 50 -7.28 -12.48 -9.63
N ALA A 51 -6.29 -13.38 -9.73
CA ALA A 51 -6.17 -14.47 -8.79
C ALA A 51 -5.67 -13.94 -7.43
N PRO A 52 -6.16 -14.48 -6.31
CA PRO A 52 -5.65 -14.12 -5.00
C PRO A 52 -4.16 -14.49 -4.90
N PHE A 53 -3.35 -13.57 -4.39
CA PHE A 53 -1.92 -13.82 -4.19
C PHE A 53 -1.70 -14.93 -3.16
N HIS A 54 -0.65 -15.73 -3.38
CA HIS A 54 -0.17 -16.67 -2.37
C HIS A 54 0.19 -15.92 -1.07
N PRO A 55 -0.08 -16.47 0.13
CA PRO A 55 0.17 -15.79 1.40
C PRO A 55 1.61 -15.26 1.56
N GLU A 56 2.58 -15.99 1.03
CA GLU A 56 3.99 -15.57 1.04
C GLU A 56 4.24 -14.34 0.17
N THR A 57 3.61 -14.27 -1.00
CA THR A 57 3.66 -13.09 -1.89
C THR A 57 3.01 -11.88 -1.24
N GLN A 58 1.90 -12.08 -0.54
CA GLN A 58 1.25 -11.02 0.22
C GLN A 58 2.16 -10.47 1.33
N ARG A 59 2.87 -11.36 2.05
CA ARG A 59 3.86 -10.94 3.07
C ARG A 59 5.06 -10.24 2.46
N LEU A 60 5.61 -10.77 1.36
CA LEU A 60 6.75 -10.18 0.65
C LEU A 60 6.49 -8.71 0.28
N TRP A 61 5.27 -8.40 -0.16
CA TRP A 61 4.89 -7.05 -0.57
C TRP A 61 4.21 -6.22 0.52
N GLY A 62 4.10 -6.73 1.75
CA GLY A 62 3.44 -6.01 2.84
C GLY A 62 1.94 -5.80 2.64
N LEU A 63 1.28 -6.59 1.79
CA LEU A 63 -0.16 -6.53 1.54
C LEU A 63 -1.00 -7.11 2.69
N ARG A 64 -0.33 -7.61 3.73
CA ARG A 64 -0.94 -8.02 4.99
C ARG A 64 -0.23 -7.35 6.14
N PHE A 65 -1.01 -6.88 7.11
CA PHE A 65 -0.47 -6.54 8.41
C PHE A 65 0.15 -7.79 9.05
N PRO A 66 1.36 -7.71 9.62
CA PRO A 66 2.06 -8.86 10.20
C PRO A 66 1.39 -9.42 11.47
N GLY A 67 0.35 -8.76 11.99
CA GLY A 67 -0.38 -9.17 13.18
C GLY A 67 -1.88 -9.40 12.93
N GLN A 68 -2.54 -10.09 13.86
CA GLN A 68 -3.99 -10.09 13.90
C GLN A 68 -4.50 -8.68 14.21
N ALA A 69 -5.64 -8.30 13.63
CA ALA A 69 -6.32 -7.07 14.00
C ALA A 69 -6.58 -7.10 15.51
N GLY A 70 -5.90 -6.22 16.25
CA GLY A 70 -6.12 -6.09 17.68
C GLY A 70 -7.53 -5.57 17.93
N PHE A 71 -8.22 -6.14 18.92
CA PHE A 71 -9.47 -5.55 19.39
C PHE A 71 -9.18 -4.21 20.06
N VAL A 72 -9.51 -3.11 19.39
CA VAL A 72 -9.53 -1.79 20.03
C VAL A 72 -10.77 -1.71 20.90
N ARG A 73 -10.63 -1.94 22.22
CA ARG A 73 -11.66 -1.54 23.18
C ARG A 73 -11.65 -0.01 23.26
N LEU A 74 -12.58 0.64 22.56
CA LEU A 74 -12.94 2.02 22.84
C LEU A 74 -13.57 2.08 24.24
N GLY A 75 -12.74 2.27 25.25
CA GLY A 75 -13.19 2.51 26.61
C GLY A 75 -13.94 3.83 26.67
N ALA A 76 -15.27 3.78 26.74
CA ALA A 76 -16.11 4.92 27.03
C ALA A 76 -15.79 5.45 28.44
N ARG A 77 -14.84 6.39 28.54
CA ARG A 77 -14.66 7.20 29.75
C ARG A 77 -15.81 8.21 29.82
N ARG A 78 -16.86 7.83 30.54
CA ARG A 78 -17.87 8.75 31.06
C ARG A 78 -17.21 9.67 32.07
N PHE A 79 -17.22 10.97 31.83
CA PHE A 79 -16.96 11.96 32.87
C PHE A 79 -18.25 12.13 33.67
N LEU A 80 -18.22 11.84 34.98
CA LEU A 80 -19.21 12.34 35.92
C LEU A 80 -18.71 13.69 36.44
N VAL A 81 -19.43 14.76 36.11
CA VAL A 81 -19.29 16.08 36.75
C VAL A 81 -20.04 16.00 38.08
N ALA A 82 -19.36 16.31 39.17
CA ALA A 82 -19.95 16.60 40.49
C ALA A 82 -19.88 18.11 40.73
#